data_AF-A0A8T0ETJ2-F1
#
_entry.id   AF-A0A8T0ETJ2-F1
#
_cell.length_a   1.000
_cell.length_b   1.000
_cell.length_c   1.000
_cell.angle_alpha   90.00
_cell.angle_beta   90.00
_cell.angle_gamma   90.00
#
_symmetry.space_group_name_H-M   'P 1'
#
loop_
_entity.id
_entity.type
_entity.pdbx_description
1 polymer ?
#
loop_
_entity_poly.entity_id
_entity_poly.type
_entity_poly.pdbx_seq_one_letter_code
_entity_poly.pdbx_strand_id
1 'polypeptide(L)'
;MDKERKECIFLWFIENYSYCWHKNGGRLISPEFTDDDLEGTVWCLRLYPRGRTDKQPDSINLFLGRSLEDDGPEDFPLKFELALLAADGSPLISKEMEFTFKKRIGHGMSNLIRMDDVLLRRKAEFLPQDTLSVRCKIWRGEGEIKQVKQIAARTRIGIEEISFLHTVECFSTLESNQVKTIHITSPLQRGFDLSSSLYFSDGSCCKDKIVMEIAPTDENQILSKCTVSSVDKSGKLIKCGGTGSRLNTTKNGAQKLPLCLTKQDLLDKKSEYLPGDKLSLLCECYFSTGVEFEKIERIWFEMPSVVLNQLHDECHNKDGYNTSEKLSACASVSDDLKTIYNNQVYTDMKLKTKMKTFPAHKLVLCARSVVFKAMLSNDMKEHNTNCIEVDDLDDDTVHQLLLFLYSDVLRCR
;
A
#
# COMPACT_ATOMS: atom_id res chain seq x y z
N MET A 1 4.79 7.13 50.21
CA MET A 1 3.76 6.44 49.40
C MET A 1 4.39 6.15 48.07
N ASP A 2 4.64 4.87 47.78
CA ASP A 2 5.19 4.41 46.51
C ASP A 2 4.32 4.96 45.38
N LYS A 3 4.88 5.86 44.56
CA LYS A 3 4.19 6.44 43.40
C LYS A 3 4.21 5.42 42.26
N GLU A 4 3.58 4.26 42.42
CA GLU A 4 3.62 3.24 41.36
C GLU A 4 2.88 3.73 40.11
N ARG A 5 3.49 3.56 38.93
CA ARG A 5 2.83 3.80 37.64
C ARG A 5 2.32 2.47 37.12
N LYS A 6 1.00 2.36 36.99
CA LYS A 6 0.35 1.25 36.31
C LYS A 6 0.01 1.67 34.89
N GLU A 7 0.30 0.79 33.94
CA GLU A 7 0.16 1.08 32.52
C GLU A 7 -0.67 -0.01 31.84
N CYS A 8 -1.64 0.41 31.04
CA CYS A 8 -2.40 -0.44 30.14
C CYS A 8 -2.01 -0.12 28.69
N ILE A 9 -1.58 -1.13 27.94
CA ILE A 9 -1.18 -1.03 26.54
C ILE A 9 -2.21 -1.74 25.68
N PHE A 10 -2.92 -0.97 24.85
CA PHE A 10 -3.82 -1.49 23.83
C PHE A 10 -3.14 -1.46 22.47
N LEU A 11 -2.94 -2.62 21.85
CA LEU A 11 -2.46 -2.79 20.48
C LEU A 11 -3.65 -3.10 19.58
N TRP A 12 -3.74 -2.40 18.45
CA TRP A 12 -4.80 -2.59 17.47
C TRP A 12 -4.20 -2.77 16.08
N PHE A 13 -4.43 -3.95 15.51
CA PHE A 13 -3.96 -4.35 14.20
C PHE A 13 -5.10 -4.29 13.19
N ILE A 14 -4.96 -3.44 12.18
CA ILE A 14 -5.98 -3.25 11.13
C ILE A 14 -5.45 -3.85 9.83
N GLU A 15 -5.92 -5.04 9.50
CA GLU A 15 -5.51 -5.76 8.30
C GLU A 15 -6.23 -5.25 7.04
N ASN A 16 -5.61 -5.47 5.88
CA ASN A 16 -6.09 -5.02 4.58
C ASN A 16 -6.30 -3.49 4.52
N TYR A 17 -5.46 -2.74 5.23
CA TYR A 17 -5.64 -1.30 5.42
C TYR A 17 -5.56 -0.51 4.10
N SER A 18 -4.84 -1.00 3.07
CA SER A 18 -4.82 -0.29 1.78
C SER A 18 -6.15 -0.31 1.04
N TYR A 19 -7.07 -1.18 1.44
CA TYR A 19 -8.45 -1.24 0.96
C TYR A 19 -9.40 -0.40 1.82
N CYS A 20 -8.88 0.36 2.78
CA CYS A 20 -9.66 1.26 3.60
C CYS A 20 -10.19 2.44 2.77
N TRP A 21 -11.52 2.55 2.68
CA TRP A 21 -12.18 3.58 1.89
C TRP A 21 -13.22 4.37 2.67
N HIS A 22 -12.90 4.75 3.89
CA HIS A 22 -13.79 5.67 4.58
C HIS A 22 -13.84 7.00 3.83
N LYS A 23 -15.04 7.53 3.55
CA LYS A 23 -15.21 8.93 3.15
C LYS A 23 -14.67 9.83 4.26
N ASN A 24 -14.39 11.10 3.95
CA ASN A 24 -13.99 12.04 5.00
C ASN A 24 -15.04 12.08 6.13
N GLY A 25 -14.59 12.08 7.39
CA GLY A 25 -15.44 11.93 8.56
C GLY A 25 -15.83 10.48 8.90
N GLY A 26 -15.66 9.52 7.99
CA GLY A 26 -15.78 8.08 8.26
C GLY A 26 -14.60 7.60 9.13
N ARG A 27 -14.88 6.63 10.01
CA ARG A 27 -13.91 6.12 10.98
C ARG A 27 -13.99 4.61 11.16
N LEU A 28 -12.83 4.02 11.43
CA LEU A 28 -12.72 2.71 12.05
C LEU A 28 -12.74 2.91 13.57
N ILE A 29 -13.43 2.00 14.25
CA ILE A 29 -13.49 1.93 15.71
C ILE A 29 -12.81 0.61 16.10
N SER A 30 -12.00 0.62 17.16
CA SER A 30 -11.43 -0.60 17.71
C SER A 30 -12.43 -1.28 18.65
N PRO A 31 -12.21 -2.56 19.01
CA PRO A 31 -12.93 -3.18 20.12
C PRO A 31 -12.83 -2.31 21.38
N GLU A 32 -13.91 -2.28 22.14
CA GLU A 32 -13.91 -1.61 23.45
C GLU A 32 -13.01 -2.36 24.43
N PHE A 33 -12.29 -1.61 25.26
CA PHE A 33 -11.40 -2.16 26.28
C PHE A 33 -11.53 -1.41 27.60
N THR A 34 -11.24 -2.12 28.69
CA THR A 34 -11.29 -1.64 30.06
C THR A 34 -10.08 -2.13 30.84
N ASP A 35 -9.81 -1.45 31.95
CA ASP A 35 -8.80 -1.82 32.91
C ASP A 35 -9.32 -1.53 34.33
N ASP A 36 -8.93 -2.36 35.29
CA ASP A 36 -9.44 -2.27 36.66
C ASP A 36 -9.03 -0.94 37.33
N ASP A 37 -7.88 -0.37 36.92
CA ASP A 37 -7.39 0.91 37.40
C ASP A 37 -8.04 2.12 36.69
N LEU A 38 -8.93 1.86 35.73
CA LEU A 38 -9.69 2.88 35.01
C LEU A 38 -11.10 3.09 35.58
N GLU A 39 -11.35 2.70 36.82
CA GLU A 39 -12.55 3.06 37.60
C GLU A 39 -13.88 2.79 36.85
N GLY A 40 -13.97 1.67 36.13
CA GLY A 40 -15.18 1.28 35.38
C GLY A 40 -15.41 2.05 34.07
N THR A 41 -14.44 2.86 33.61
CA THR A 41 -14.52 3.54 32.30
C THR A 41 -14.23 2.59 31.14
N VAL A 42 -14.91 2.82 30.01
CA VAL A 42 -14.80 2.00 28.79
C VAL A 42 -14.23 2.83 27.65
N TRP A 43 -13.27 2.28 26.92
CA TRP A 43 -12.47 3.01 25.93
C TRP A 43 -12.44 2.33 24.58
N CYS A 44 -12.30 3.11 23.51
CA CYS A 44 -12.02 2.61 22.16
C CYS A 44 -11.13 3.60 21.39
N LEU A 45 -10.40 3.10 20.39
CA LEU A 45 -9.69 3.93 19.44
C LEU A 45 -10.58 4.28 18.25
N ARG A 46 -10.48 5.52 17.78
CA ARG A 46 -11.20 6.05 16.63
C ARG A 46 -10.20 6.54 15.60
N LEU A 47 -10.00 5.78 14.54
CA LEU A 47 -9.11 6.11 13.43
C LEU A 47 -9.93 6.66 12.27
N TYR A 48 -9.55 7.84 11.76
CA TYR A 48 -10.16 8.47 10.59
C TYR A 48 -9.17 8.43 9.43
N PRO A 49 -9.28 7.45 8.51
CA PRO A 49 -8.30 7.23 7.44
C PRO A 49 -8.15 8.40 6.46
N ARG A 50 -9.22 9.20 6.29
CA ARG A 50 -9.27 10.35 5.35
C ARG A 50 -9.54 11.69 6.04
N GLY A 51 -9.30 11.75 7.33
CA GLY A 51 -9.56 12.93 8.14
C GLY A 51 -10.97 12.94 8.74
N ARG A 52 -11.17 13.85 9.69
CA ARG A 52 -12.43 14.01 10.44
C ARG A 52 -13.34 15.08 9.84
N THR A 53 -12.79 16.01 9.06
CA THR A 53 -13.50 17.20 8.57
C THR A 53 -12.97 17.59 7.19
N ASP A 54 -13.81 18.23 6.36
CA ASP A 54 -13.42 18.72 5.02
C ASP A 54 -12.34 19.80 5.02
N LYS A 55 -12.00 20.36 6.19
CA LYS A 55 -10.91 21.34 6.33
C LYS A 55 -9.52 20.72 6.20
N GLN A 56 -9.39 19.41 6.42
CA GLN A 56 -8.12 18.68 6.42
C GLN A 56 -8.28 17.33 5.70
N PRO A 57 -8.53 17.37 4.38
CA PRO A 57 -8.65 16.15 3.59
C PRO A 57 -7.30 15.40 3.56
N ASP A 58 -7.36 14.07 3.41
CA ASP A 58 -6.22 13.20 3.16
C ASP A 58 -5.17 13.12 4.28
N SER A 59 -5.58 13.46 5.49
CA SER A 59 -4.77 13.40 6.71
C SER A 59 -5.36 12.39 7.69
N ILE A 60 -4.60 11.39 8.11
CA ILE A 60 -5.07 10.38 9.06
C ILE A 60 -5.19 11.03 10.44
N ASN A 61 -6.31 10.81 11.14
CA ASN A 61 -6.48 11.24 12.53
C ASN A 61 -6.72 10.05 13.44
N LEU A 62 -6.22 10.12 14.67
CA LEU A 62 -6.34 9.04 15.65
C LEU A 62 -6.71 9.63 17.02
N PHE A 63 -7.76 9.07 17.62
CA PHE A 63 -8.28 9.53 18.91
C PHE A 63 -8.52 8.36 19.85
N LEU A 64 -8.25 8.58 21.13
CA LEU A 64 -8.81 7.77 22.21
C LEU A 64 -10.20 8.32 22.53
N GLY A 65 -11.22 7.47 22.56
CA GLY A 65 -12.58 7.84 22.87
C GLY A 65 -13.08 7.12 24.10
N ARG A 66 -13.78 7.84 24.97
CA ARG A 66 -14.53 7.26 26.08
C ARG A 66 -15.93 6.85 25.61
N SER A 67 -16.42 5.73 26.10
CA SER A 67 -17.76 5.24 25.80
C SER A 67 -18.84 6.16 26.37
N LEU A 68 -20.07 5.93 25.93
CA LEU A 68 -21.25 6.64 26.43
C LEU A 68 -21.73 6.03 27.75
N GLU A 69 -21.92 4.72 27.73
CA GLU A 69 -22.58 3.95 28.79
C GLU A 69 -21.48 3.23 29.58
N ASP A 70 -20.68 3.99 30.34
CA ASP A 70 -19.72 3.43 31.30
C ASP A 70 -20.05 3.83 32.74
N ASP A 71 -19.56 3.03 33.68
CA ASP A 71 -19.85 3.16 35.13
C ASP A 71 -18.89 4.14 35.83
N GLY A 72 -17.94 4.71 35.09
CA GLY A 72 -16.94 5.61 35.65
C GLY A 72 -17.43 7.03 35.90
N PRO A 73 -16.62 7.86 36.58
CA PRO A 73 -17.01 9.21 36.99
C PRO A 73 -17.22 10.14 35.79
N GLU A 74 -18.02 11.20 35.94
CA GLU A 74 -18.33 12.13 34.83
C GLU A 74 -17.10 12.73 34.16
N ASP A 75 -16.13 13.19 34.96
CA ASP A 75 -14.86 13.72 34.51
C ASP A 75 -13.72 12.76 34.88
N PHE A 76 -12.92 12.34 33.89
CA PHE A 76 -11.84 11.39 34.11
C PHE A 76 -10.50 11.89 33.54
N PRO A 77 -9.58 12.43 34.38
CA PRO A 77 -8.26 12.87 33.94
C PRO A 77 -7.36 11.69 33.61
N LEU A 78 -6.73 11.72 32.44
CA LEU A 78 -5.98 10.60 31.90
C LEU A 78 -4.75 11.05 31.12
N LYS A 79 -3.61 10.41 31.42
CA LYS A 79 -2.38 10.48 30.60
C LYS A 79 -2.35 9.29 29.66
N PHE A 80 -2.08 9.55 28.38
CA PHE A 80 -2.04 8.50 27.37
C PHE A 80 -1.09 8.84 26.23
N GLU A 81 -0.58 7.80 25.57
CA GLU A 81 0.23 7.84 24.37
C GLU A 81 -0.59 7.24 23.22
N LEU A 82 -0.58 7.87 22.05
CA LEU A 82 -1.05 7.26 20.80
C LEU A 82 0.12 7.15 19.83
N ALA A 83 0.25 5.98 19.18
CA ALA A 83 1.33 5.73 18.24
C ALA A 83 0.91 4.86 17.04
N LEU A 84 1.59 5.10 15.91
CA LEU A 84 1.66 4.15 14.80
C LEU A 84 2.98 3.39 14.89
N LEU A 85 2.94 2.09 14.69
CA LEU A 85 4.09 1.21 14.87
C LEU A 85 4.66 0.72 13.53
N ALA A 86 5.96 0.47 13.50
CA ALA A 86 6.63 -0.30 12.46
C ALA A 86 6.44 -1.81 12.69
N ALA A 87 6.97 -2.62 11.76
CA ALA A 87 6.89 -4.08 11.82
C ALA A 87 7.55 -4.70 13.06
N ASP A 88 8.58 -4.05 13.62
CA ASP A 88 9.29 -4.47 14.83
C ASP A 88 8.62 -3.97 16.13
N GLY A 89 7.46 -3.31 16.02
CA GLY A 89 6.74 -2.72 17.15
C GLY A 89 7.30 -1.36 17.62
N SER A 90 8.37 -0.84 17.00
CA SER A 90 8.90 0.48 17.32
C SER A 90 7.94 1.60 16.87
N PRO A 91 7.80 2.70 17.62
CA PRO A 91 6.91 3.79 17.24
C PRO A 91 7.49 4.60 16.07
N LEU A 92 6.79 4.61 14.95
CA LEU A 92 7.09 5.50 13.81
C LEU A 92 6.63 6.93 14.09
N ILE A 93 5.48 7.05 14.74
CA ILE A 93 4.91 8.30 15.22
C ILE A 93 4.34 8.01 16.60
N SER A 94 4.66 8.84 17.57
CA SER A 94 4.13 8.73 18.92
C SER A 94 3.94 10.11 19.53
N LYS A 95 2.87 10.26 20.31
CA LYS A 95 2.63 11.48 21.08
C LYS A 95 1.92 11.16 22.38
N GLU A 96 2.50 11.67 23.47
CA GLU A 96 1.89 11.68 24.79
C GLU A 96 1.00 12.91 24.98
N MET A 97 -0.12 12.70 25.67
CA MET A 97 -1.16 13.69 25.90
C MET A 97 -1.78 13.48 27.28
N GLU A 98 -2.33 14.56 27.83
CA GLU A 98 -3.09 14.54 29.08
C GLU A 98 -4.37 15.35 28.89
N PHE A 99 -5.52 14.71 29.15
CA PHE A 99 -6.83 15.34 29.02
C PHE A 99 -7.79 14.82 30.09
N THR A 100 -8.78 15.63 30.44
CA THR A 100 -9.94 15.19 31.21
C THR A 100 -11.06 14.79 30.26
N PHE A 101 -11.41 13.50 30.30
CA PHE A 101 -12.43 12.92 29.43
C PHE A 101 -13.80 12.94 30.09
N LYS A 102 -14.78 13.48 29.36
CA LYS A 102 -16.21 13.24 29.60
C LYS A 102 -16.71 12.08 28.75
N LYS A 103 -17.84 11.49 29.14
CA LYS A 103 -18.53 10.45 28.35
C LYS A 103 -18.75 10.92 26.90
N ARG A 104 -18.60 10.00 25.93
CA ARG A 104 -18.57 10.22 24.46
C ARG A 104 -17.41 11.05 23.90
N ILE A 105 -16.70 11.82 24.72
CA ILE A 105 -15.64 12.70 24.23
C ILE A 105 -14.41 11.86 23.88
N GLY A 106 -13.72 12.29 22.81
CA GLY A 106 -12.45 11.72 22.42
C GLY A 106 -11.40 12.80 22.17
N HIS A 107 -10.18 12.50 22.60
CA HIS A 107 -9.01 13.37 22.47
C HIS A 107 -7.90 12.60 21.75
N GLY A 108 -7.05 13.33 21.02
CA GLY A 108 -6.03 12.71 20.20
C GLY A 108 -5.44 13.65 19.16
N MET A 109 -4.88 13.03 18.12
CA MET A 109 -4.06 13.71 17.12
C MET A 109 -4.88 14.01 15.87
N SER A 110 -5.09 15.30 15.62
CA SER A 110 -5.53 15.79 14.32
C SER A 110 -4.29 16.03 13.47
N ASN A 111 -4.27 15.50 12.25
CA ASN A 111 -3.12 15.46 11.34
C ASN A 111 -1.94 14.62 11.83
N LEU A 112 -2.18 13.33 12.07
CA LEU A 112 -1.13 12.38 12.45
C LEU A 112 -0.09 12.22 11.33
N ILE A 113 -0.56 11.93 10.12
CA ILE A 113 0.26 11.73 8.93
C ILE A 113 -0.60 11.84 7.67
N ARG A 114 -0.02 12.28 6.55
CA ARG A 114 -0.73 12.24 5.28
C ARG A 114 -0.97 10.82 4.84
N MET A 115 -2.16 10.56 4.33
CA MET A 115 -2.53 9.24 3.81
C MET A 115 -1.57 8.78 2.71
N ASP A 116 -0.99 9.69 1.91
CA ASP A 116 -0.04 9.36 0.84
C ASP A 116 1.28 8.81 1.34
N ASP A 117 1.72 9.29 2.49
CA ASP A 117 2.94 8.79 3.10
C ASP A 117 2.71 7.34 3.56
N VAL A 118 1.55 7.03 4.14
CA VAL A 118 1.20 5.67 4.62
C VAL A 118 0.90 4.70 3.48
N LEU A 119 0.12 5.10 2.47
CA LEU A 119 -0.33 4.17 1.42
C LEU A 119 0.64 4.02 0.24
N LEU A 120 1.53 5.00 0.00
CA LEU A 120 2.39 5.02 -1.19
C LEU A 120 3.87 5.17 -0.82
N ARG A 121 4.27 6.30 -0.23
CA ARG A 121 5.70 6.68 -0.14
C ARG A 121 6.47 5.84 0.86
N ARG A 122 5.85 5.54 2.01
CA ARG A 122 6.42 4.79 3.13
C ARG A 122 5.57 3.56 3.45
N LYS A 123 4.95 2.97 2.42
CA LYS A 123 4.01 1.84 2.59
C LYS A 123 4.63 0.67 3.35
N ALA A 124 5.87 0.30 3.01
CA ALA A 124 6.56 -0.81 3.66
C ALA A 124 6.82 -0.57 5.15
N GLU A 125 6.98 0.70 5.57
CA GLU A 125 7.21 1.06 6.98
C GLU A 125 5.91 1.00 7.78
N PHE A 126 4.83 1.62 7.27
CA PHE A 126 3.58 1.77 8.02
C PHE A 126 2.61 0.59 7.87
N LEU A 127 2.67 -0.14 6.75
CA LEU A 127 1.75 -1.22 6.40
C LEU A 127 2.50 -2.52 6.09
N PRO A 128 3.31 -3.05 7.02
CA PRO A 128 3.86 -4.40 6.85
C PRO A 128 2.70 -5.39 6.69
N GLN A 129 2.77 -6.21 5.63
CA GLN A 129 1.68 -7.16 5.29
C GLN A 129 0.30 -6.48 5.14
N ASP A 130 0.29 -5.23 4.66
CA ASP A 130 -0.93 -4.40 4.53
C ASP A 130 -1.68 -4.16 5.85
N THR A 131 -0.98 -4.25 6.99
CA THR A 131 -1.55 -4.10 8.33
C THR A 131 -1.10 -2.81 8.98
N LEU A 132 -2.04 -1.93 9.33
CA LEU A 132 -1.74 -0.74 10.14
C LEU A 132 -1.74 -1.13 11.62
N SER A 133 -0.61 -0.93 12.29
CA SER A 133 -0.45 -1.22 13.71
C SER A 133 -0.55 0.06 14.54
N VAL A 134 -1.53 0.11 15.44
CA VAL A 134 -1.80 1.25 16.31
C VAL A 134 -1.56 0.85 17.76
N ARG A 135 -0.92 1.71 18.55
CA ARG A 135 -0.74 1.53 19.99
C ARG A 135 -1.38 2.67 20.74
N CYS A 136 -2.09 2.34 21.80
CA CYS A 136 -2.47 3.26 22.86
C CYS A 136 -1.87 2.78 24.18
N LYS A 137 -1.13 3.65 24.87
CA LYS A 137 -0.77 3.41 26.26
C LYS A 137 -1.56 4.35 27.14
N ILE A 138 -2.07 3.85 28.25
CA ILE A 138 -2.83 4.63 29.23
C ILE A 138 -2.18 4.39 30.58
N TRP A 139 -1.92 5.44 31.34
CA TRP A 139 -1.33 5.28 32.68
C TRP A 139 -1.81 6.35 33.66
N ARG A 140 -1.69 5.99 34.94
CA ARG A 140 -1.88 6.91 36.08
C ARG A 140 -0.69 6.77 37.03
N GLY A 141 -0.41 7.84 37.78
CA GLY A 141 0.78 7.94 38.64
C GLY A 141 2.01 8.50 37.92
N GLU A 142 3.08 8.75 38.68
CA GLU A 142 4.29 9.45 38.21
C GLU A 142 5.61 8.72 38.53
N GLY A 143 5.59 7.54 39.16
CA GLY A 143 6.83 6.80 39.45
C GLY A 143 7.07 5.64 38.50
N GLU A 144 7.79 4.62 38.98
CA GLU A 144 8.30 3.53 38.15
C GLU A 144 7.18 2.57 37.71
N ILE A 145 7.31 2.07 36.47
CA ILE A 145 6.39 1.10 35.87
C ILE A 145 6.66 -0.28 36.50
N LYS A 146 5.72 -0.78 37.30
CA LYS A 146 5.82 -2.12 37.91
C LYS A 146 4.98 -3.18 37.21
N GLN A 147 3.80 -2.82 36.71
CA GLN A 147 2.85 -3.76 36.11
C GLN A 147 2.27 -3.18 34.82
N VAL A 148 2.25 -4.02 33.78
CA VAL A 148 1.67 -3.68 32.48
C VAL A 148 0.59 -4.70 32.13
N LYS A 149 -0.63 -4.21 31.92
CA LYS A 149 -1.67 -4.97 31.21
C LYS A 149 -1.52 -4.69 29.73
N GLN A 150 -1.54 -5.74 28.90
CA GLN A 150 -1.51 -5.56 27.45
C GLN A 150 -2.72 -6.24 26.82
N ILE A 151 -3.36 -5.56 25.87
CA ILE A 151 -4.54 -6.02 25.16
C ILE A 151 -4.23 -5.93 23.67
N ALA A 152 -4.37 -7.03 22.93
CA ALA A 152 -4.22 -7.05 21.48
C ALA A 152 -5.58 -7.27 20.82
N ALA A 153 -5.95 -6.34 19.96
CA ALA A 153 -7.17 -6.34 19.17
C ALA A 153 -6.83 -6.39 17.68
N ARG A 154 -7.70 -7.03 16.91
CA ARG A 154 -7.59 -7.14 15.46
C ARG A 154 -8.89 -6.73 14.79
N THR A 155 -8.77 -6.00 13.69
CA THR A 155 -9.85 -5.64 12.77
C THR A 155 -9.40 -6.00 11.36
N ARG A 156 -10.24 -6.68 10.59
CA ARG A 156 -9.97 -7.01 9.18
C ARG A 156 -10.99 -6.33 8.28
N ILE A 157 -10.48 -5.60 7.30
CA ILE A 157 -11.28 -5.06 6.21
C ILE A 157 -11.48 -6.17 5.18
N GLY A 158 -12.73 -6.43 4.82
CA GLY A 158 -13.07 -7.41 3.81
C GLY A 158 -12.79 -6.92 2.39
N ILE A 159 -12.46 -7.88 1.51
CA ILE A 159 -12.13 -7.64 0.12
C ILE A 159 -12.89 -8.64 -0.74
N GLU A 160 -13.65 -8.12 -1.71
CA GLU A 160 -14.23 -8.94 -2.78
C GLU A 160 -13.47 -8.68 -4.09
N GLU A 161 -13.03 -9.74 -4.76
CA GLU A 161 -12.38 -9.68 -6.06
C GLU A 161 -13.32 -10.16 -7.15
N ILE A 162 -13.53 -9.32 -8.16
CA ILE A 162 -14.33 -9.65 -9.33
C ILE A 162 -13.48 -9.48 -10.57
N SER A 163 -13.29 -10.59 -11.28
CA SER A 163 -12.54 -10.64 -12.53
C SER A 163 -13.47 -10.94 -13.70
N PHE A 164 -13.41 -10.13 -14.74
CA PHE A 164 -14.26 -10.30 -15.92
C PHE A 164 -13.55 -9.83 -17.20
N LEU A 165 -14.03 -10.33 -18.34
CA LEU A 165 -13.52 -9.94 -19.65
C LEU A 165 -14.45 -8.90 -20.29
N HIS A 166 -13.94 -7.70 -20.51
CA HIS A 166 -14.59 -6.69 -21.34
C HIS A 166 -14.18 -6.91 -22.80
N THR A 167 -15.12 -7.37 -23.63
CA THR A 167 -14.87 -7.60 -25.07
C THR A 167 -15.63 -6.61 -25.93
N VAL A 168 -14.92 -5.93 -26.82
CA VAL A 168 -15.49 -5.04 -27.83
C VAL A 168 -15.29 -5.66 -29.21
N GLU A 169 -16.39 -6.03 -29.85
CA GLU A 169 -16.39 -6.50 -31.25
C GLU A 169 -16.31 -5.35 -32.23
N CYS A 170 -15.78 -5.63 -33.43
CA CYS A 170 -15.62 -4.65 -34.51
C CYS A 170 -14.84 -3.40 -34.06
N PHE A 171 -13.81 -3.59 -33.22
CA PHE A 171 -13.11 -2.51 -32.55
C PHE A 171 -12.49 -1.50 -33.53
N SER A 172 -12.01 -1.97 -34.70
CA SER A 172 -11.43 -1.09 -35.71
C SER A 172 -12.39 0.02 -36.17
N THR A 173 -13.69 -0.29 -36.21
CA THR A 173 -14.75 0.64 -36.65
C THR A 173 -15.36 1.49 -35.55
N LEU A 174 -14.92 1.33 -34.29
CA LEU A 174 -15.50 2.05 -33.16
C LEU A 174 -15.22 3.55 -33.24
N GLU A 175 -16.25 4.39 -33.24
CA GLU A 175 -16.14 5.85 -33.28
C GLU A 175 -15.81 6.45 -31.90
N SER A 176 -15.17 7.63 -31.85
CA SER A 176 -14.66 8.22 -30.60
C SER A 176 -15.76 8.55 -29.57
N ASN A 177 -16.99 8.82 -30.03
CA ASN A 177 -18.16 9.13 -29.20
C ASN A 177 -18.96 7.89 -28.76
N GLN A 178 -18.61 6.69 -29.22
CA GLN A 178 -19.34 5.47 -28.86
C GLN A 178 -18.84 4.89 -27.55
N VAL A 179 -19.78 4.60 -26.66
CA VAL A 179 -19.51 3.91 -25.39
C VAL A 179 -19.96 2.46 -25.50
N LYS A 180 -19.07 1.53 -25.15
CA LYS A 180 -19.38 0.10 -25.08
C LYS A 180 -19.46 -0.32 -23.63
N THR A 181 -20.65 -0.67 -23.17
CA THR A 181 -20.91 -1.01 -21.77
C THR A 181 -21.33 -2.47 -21.65
N ILE A 182 -20.77 -3.16 -20.65
CA ILE A 182 -21.24 -4.46 -20.18
C ILE A 182 -21.63 -4.35 -18.71
N HIS A 183 -22.62 -5.15 -18.32
CA HIS A 183 -23.07 -5.28 -16.94
C HIS A 183 -22.61 -6.63 -16.39
N ILE A 184 -22.05 -6.61 -15.18
CA ILE A 184 -21.56 -7.78 -14.48
C ILE A 184 -22.30 -7.85 -13.14
N THR A 185 -22.98 -8.97 -12.91
CA THR A 185 -23.67 -9.27 -11.65
C THR A 185 -22.78 -10.19 -10.82
N SER A 186 -22.45 -9.80 -9.59
CA SER A 186 -21.71 -10.68 -8.68
C SER A 186 -22.64 -11.78 -8.16
N PRO A 187 -22.21 -13.06 -8.21
CA PRO A 187 -22.99 -14.15 -7.63
C PRO A 187 -22.91 -14.23 -6.10
N LEU A 188 -21.97 -13.49 -5.47
CA LEU A 188 -21.66 -13.59 -4.03
C LEU A 188 -22.55 -12.70 -3.16
N GLN A 189 -22.92 -11.51 -3.65
CA GLN A 189 -23.83 -10.58 -2.97
C GLN A 189 -25.06 -10.31 -3.85
N ARG A 190 -26.27 -10.60 -3.34
CA ARG A 190 -27.50 -10.17 -4.01
C ARG A 190 -27.53 -8.65 -4.11
N GLY A 191 -27.64 -8.13 -5.34
CA GLY A 191 -27.69 -6.69 -5.61
C GLY A 191 -26.34 -6.04 -5.87
N PHE A 192 -25.25 -6.81 -5.93
CA PHE A 192 -23.97 -6.32 -6.42
C PHE A 192 -23.94 -6.44 -7.95
N ASP A 193 -24.18 -5.31 -8.61
CA ASP A 193 -24.02 -5.15 -10.05
C ASP A 193 -22.95 -4.08 -10.31
N LEU A 194 -22.08 -4.30 -11.28
CA LEU A 194 -21.13 -3.30 -11.75
C LEU A 194 -21.27 -3.12 -13.26
N SER A 195 -21.03 -1.90 -13.71
CA SER A 195 -20.91 -1.60 -15.14
C SER A 195 -19.45 -1.37 -15.49
N SER A 196 -19.06 -1.90 -16.65
CA SER A 196 -17.77 -1.63 -17.26
C SER A 196 -18.02 -1.01 -18.62
N SER A 197 -17.57 0.22 -18.80
CA SER A 197 -17.76 1.02 -20.01
C SER A 197 -16.42 1.37 -20.65
N LEU A 198 -16.29 1.18 -21.95
CA LEU A 198 -15.12 1.55 -22.73
C LEU A 198 -15.49 2.64 -23.75
N TYR A 199 -14.71 3.72 -23.77
CA TYR A 199 -14.89 4.82 -24.70
C TYR A 199 -13.56 5.55 -24.96
N PHE A 200 -13.53 6.49 -25.91
CA PHE A 200 -12.33 7.28 -26.21
C PHE A 200 -12.42 8.68 -25.59
N SER A 201 -11.29 9.25 -25.18
CA SER A 201 -11.28 10.61 -24.63
C SER A 201 -11.25 11.69 -25.71
N ASP A 202 -12.17 12.65 -25.61
CA ASP A 202 -12.32 13.78 -26.55
C ASP A 202 -11.48 15.04 -26.18
N GLY A 203 -10.50 14.91 -25.28
CA GLY A 203 -9.72 16.03 -24.74
C GLY A 203 -8.65 16.58 -25.71
N SER A 204 -8.43 17.91 -25.70
CA SER A 204 -7.50 18.62 -26.59
C SER A 204 -6.02 18.20 -26.47
N CYS A 205 -5.62 17.59 -25.35
CA CYS A 205 -4.25 17.11 -25.11
C CYS A 205 -4.08 15.58 -25.21
N CYS A 206 -5.17 14.82 -25.41
CA CYS A 206 -5.20 13.36 -25.31
C CYS A 206 -6.27 12.73 -26.23
N LYS A 207 -6.37 13.17 -27.49
CA LYS A 207 -7.31 12.55 -28.45
C LYS A 207 -7.02 11.05 -28.62
N ASP A 208 -8.07 10.25 -28.70
CA ASP A 208 -8.05 8.81 -28.99
C ASP A 208 -7.37 7.89 -27.94
N LYS A 209 -7.20 8.37 -26.70
CA LYS A 209 -6.89 7.47 -25.58
C LYS A 209 -8.12 6.65 -25.21
N ILE A 210 -7.92 5.36 -24.99
CA ILE A 210 -8.96 4.46 -24.51
C ILE A 210 -9.12 4.69 -23.01
N VAL A 211 -10.36 4.92 -22.60
CA VAL A 211 -10.74 5.07 -21.19
C VAL A 211 -11.68 3.93 -20.85
N MET A 212 -11.34 3.22 -19.78
CA MET A 212 -12.24 2.28 -19.15
C MET A 212 -12.85 2.95 -17.92
N GLU A 213 -14.16 2.93 -17.81
CA GLU A 213 -14.91 3.38 -16.65
C GLU A 213 -15.56 2.17 -15.98
N ILE A 214 -15.28 1.99 -14.69
CA ILE A 214 -15.90 0.95 -13.89
C ILE A 214 -16.71 1.63 -12.79
N ALA A 215 -18.00 1.34 -12.77
CA ALA A 215 -18.93 1.93 -11.82
C ALA A 215 -19.74 0.82 -11.12
N PRO A 216 -19.63 0.69 -9.78
CA PRO A 216 -20.57 -0.13 -9.02
C PRO A 216 -21.96 0.51 -9.05
N THR A 217 -23.00 -0.32 -8.93
CA THR A 217 -24.40 0.13 -8.94
C THR A 217 -24.86 0.58 -7.55
N ASP A 218 -24.28 0.03 -6.48
CA ASP A 218 -24.51 0.45 -5.09
C ASP A 218 -23.46 1.49 -4.65
N GLU A 219 -23.91 2.64 -4.14
CA GLU A 219 -23.05 3.72 -3.65
C GLU A 219 -22.26 3.36 -2.38
N ASN A 220 -22.65 2.29 -1.68
CA ASN A 220 -21.92 1.77 -0.52
C ASN A 220 -20.76 0.86 -0.93
N GLN A 221 -20.76 0.36 -2.16
CA GLN A 221 -19.69 -0.48 -2.69
C GLN A 221 -18.58 0.38 -3.25
N ILE A 222 -17.37 0.07 -2.82
CA ILE A 222 -16.23 0.88 -3.17
C ILE A 222 -15.21 0.04 -3.91
N LEU A 223 -15.02 0.39 -5.18
CA LEU A 223 -13.87 -0.04 -5.96
C LEU A 223 -12.59 0.55 -5.35
N SER A 224 -11.75 -0.29 -4.77
CA SER A 224 -10.50 0.10 -4.09
C SER A 224 -9.31 0.08 -5.05
N LYS A 225 -9.28 -0.91 -5.94
CA LYS A 225 -8.22 -1.12 -6.93
C LYS A 225 -8.81 -1.76 -8.17
N CYS A 226 -8.34 -1.35 -9.34
CA CYS A 226 -8.63 -2.06 -10.58
C CYS A 226 -7.36 -2.20 -11.41
N THR A 227 -7.13 -3.40 -11.94
CA THR A 227 -6.10 -3.65 -12.95
C THR A 227 -6.76 -4.04 -14.27
N VAL A 228 -6.22 -3.49 -15.35
CA VAL A 228 -6.70 -3.76 -16.71
C VAL A 228 -5.53 -4.32 -17.52
N SER A 229 -5.75 -5.47 -18.13
CA SER A 229 -4.79 -6.13 -18.99
C SER A 229 -5.42 -6.46 -20.33
N SER A 230 -4.76 -6.16 -21.44
CA SER A 230 -5.19 -6.65 -22.75
C SER A 230 -4.82 -8.13 -22.89
N VAL A 231 -5.67 -8.87 -23.60
CA VAL A 231 -5.45 -10.26 -23.95
C VAL A 231 -4.96 -10.32 -25.39
N ASP A 232 -3.76 -10.83 -25.62
CA ASP A 232 -3.26 -11.03 -26.98
C ASP A 232 -3.81 -12.30 -27.64
N LYS A 233 -3.51 -12.51 -28.93
CA LYS A 233 -3.94 -13.69 -29.70
C LYS A 233 -3.51 -15.04 -29.11
N SER A 234 -2.47 -15.06 -28.26
CA SER A 234 -1.96 -16.26 -27.59
C SER A 234 -2.61 -16.48 -26.22
N GLY A 235 -3.44 -15.54 -25.75
CA GLY A 235 -4.02 -15.54 -24.42
C GLY A 235 -3.13 -14.92 -23.35
N LYS A 236 -1.99 -14.32 -23.73
CA LYS A 236 -1.09 -13.66 -22.78
C LYS A 236 -1.68 -12.31 -22.35
N LEU A 237 -1.58 -12.05 -21.05
CA LEU A 237 -2.04 -10.81 -20.44
C LEU A 237 -0.94 -9.76 -20.48
N ILE A 238 -1.28 -8.58 -20.99
CA ILE A 238 -0.38 -7.42 -21.03
C ILE A 238 -1.05 -6.29 -20.28
N LYS A 239 -0.47 -5.92 -19.13
CA LYS A 239 -1.00 -4.85 -18.29
C LYS A 239 -0.99 -3.55 -19.08
N CYS A 240 -2.18 -2.99 -19.29
CA CYS A 240 -2.38 -1.79 -20.10
C CYS A 240 -3.09 -0.68 -19.35
N GLY A 241 -3.50 -0.92 -18.11
CA GLY A 241 -4.07 0.11 -17.23
C GLY A 241 -4.17 -0.36 -15.80
N GLY A 242 -4.53 0.57 -14.93
CA GLY A 242 -4.90 0.28 -13.56
C GLY A 242 -4.61 1.42 -12.61
N THR A 243 -5.33 1.43 -11.50
CA THR A 243 -5.22 2.43 -10.44
C THR A 243 -5.27 1.74 -9.08
N GLY A 244 -4.56 2.30 -8.12
CA GLY A 244 -4.96 2.24 -6.72
C GLY A 244 -5.81 3.47 -6.41
N SER A 245 -6.84 3.31 -5.56
CA SER A 245 -7.80 4.24 -4.93
C SER A 245 -7.80 5.77 -5.18
N ARG A 246 -6.72 6.41 -5.64
CA ARG A 246 -6.61 7.87 -5.66
C ARG A 246 -6.95 8.57 -6.94
N LEU A 247 -7.03 7.89 -8.08
CA LEU A 247 -6.85 8.66 -9.32
C LEU A 247 -8.09 9.34 -9.87
N ASN A 248 -9.33 8.87 -9.69
CA ASN A 248 -10.52 9.55 -10.22
C ASN A 248 -11.83 8.93 -9.69
N THR A 249 -12.16 9.04 -8.40
CA THR A 249 -13.55 8.73 -8.00
C THR A 249 -14.43 9.93 -8.22
N THR A 250 -15.33 9.80 -9.18
CA THR A 250 -16.48 10.69 -9.30
C THR A 250 -17.38 10.55 -8.05
N LYS A 251 -18.30 11.49 -7.83
CA LYS A 251 -19.21 11.50 -6.67
C LYS A 251 -20.00 10.18 -6.48
N ASN A 252 -20.08 9.35 -7.52
CA ASN A 252 -20.87 8.12 -7.56
C ASN A 252 -20.01 6.84 -7.43
N GLY A 253 -18.74 6.93 -7.01
CA GLY A 253 -17.88 5.75 -6.83
C GLY A 253 -17.28 5.17 -8.13
N ALA A 254 -17.68 5.69 -9.30
CA ALA A 254 -17.12 5.29 -10.58
C ALA A 254 -15.67 5.74 -10.74
N GLN A 255 -14.82 4.83 -11.21
CA GLN A 255 -13.41 5.08 -11.52
C GLN A 255 -13.16 5.11 -13.02
N LYS A 256 -12.50 6.17 -13.48
CA LYS A 256 -12.03 6.32 -14.86
C LYS A 256 -10.55 5.98 -14.97
N LEU A 257 -10.27 4.98 -15.79
CA LEU A 257 -8.98 4.33 -15.98
C LEU A 257 -8.50 4.60 -17.41
N PRO A 258 -7.70 5.66 -17.65
CA PRO A 258 -7.06 5.83 -18.95
C PRO A 258 -6.07 4.68 -19.15
N LEU A 259 -6.19 3.98 -20.28
CA LEU A 259 -5.25 2.94 -20.65
C LEU A 259 -3.98 3.56 -21.23
N CYS A 260 -2.87 2.85 -21.07
CA CYS A 260 -1.57 3.18 -21.66
C CYS A 260 -1.55 2.94 -23.19
N LEU A 261 -2.54 2.22 -23.72
CA LEU A 261 -2.69 1.92 -25.15
C LEU A 261 -3.69 2.91 -25.79
N THR A 262 -3.31 3.46 -26.93
CA THR A 262 -4.20 4.26 -27.78
C THR A 262 -4.93 3.38 -28.79
N LYS A 263 -5.95 3.93 -29.45
CA LYS A 263 -6.60 3.24 -30.58
C LYS A 263 -5.58 2.87 -31.67
N GLN A 264 -4.66 3.79 -31.98
CA GLN A 264 -3.67 3.59 -33.03
C GLN A 264 -2.68 2.47 -32.68
N ASP A 265 -2.21 2.41 -31.42
CA ASP A 265 -1.30 1.33 -30.97
C ASP A 265 -1.91 -0.06 -31.18
N LEU A 266 -3.20 -0.20 -30.91
CA LEU A 266 -3.95 -1.45 -31.11
C LEU A 266 -4.14 -1.78 -32.59
N LEU A 267 -4.38 -0.77 -33.43
CA LEU A 267 -4.54 -0.95 -34.88
C LEU A 267 -3.21 -1.31 -35.56
N ASP A 268 -2.12 -0.68 -35.16
CA ASP A 268 -0.77 -0.97 -35.68
C ASP A 268 -0.36 -2.43 -35.38
N LYS A 269 -0.85 -2.96 -34.26
CA LYS A 269 -0.64 -4.34 -33.82
C LYS A 269 -1.92 -5.19 -33.86
N LYS A 270 -2.76 -4.96 -34.87
CA LYS A 270 -4.06 -5.64 -35.02
C LYS A 270 -3.98 -7.17 -34.93
N SER A 271 -2.95 -7.77 -35.54
CA SER A 271 -2.76 -9.22 -35.51
C SER A 271 -2.41 -9.79 -34.12
N GLU A 272 -1.98 -8.94 -33.18
CA GLU A 272 -1.60 -9.32 -31.82
C GLU A 272 -2.74 -9.07 -30.83
N TYR A 273 -3.34 -7.87 -30.85
CA TYR A 273 -4.31 -7.44 -29.83
C TYR A 273 -5.78 -7.52 -30.25
N LEU A 274 -6.06 -7.67 -31.56
CA LEU A 274 -7.42 -7.64 -32.11
C LEU A 274 -7.72 -8.90 -32.93
N PRO A 275 -7.57 -10.12 -32.37
CA PRO A 275 -7.93 -11.35 -33.07
C PRO A 275 -9.42 -11.33 -33.44
N GLY A 276 -9.72 -11.44 -34.75
CA GLY A 276 -11.10 -11.33 -35.24
C GLY A 276 -11.72 -9.93 -35.09
N ASP A 277 -10.89 -8.89 -35.01
CA ASP A 277 -11.29 -7.50 -34.74
C ASP A 277 -11.98 -7.30 -33.37
N LYS A 278 -11.66 -8.17 -32.41
CA LYS A 278 -12.16 -8.12 -31.04
C LYS A 278 -11.08 -7.64 -30.09
N LEU A 279 -11.34 -6.54 -29.38
CA LEU A 279 -10.50 -6.13 -28.25
C LEU A 279 -11.02 -6.82 -27.00
N SER A 280 -10.17 -7.60 -26.34
CA SER A 280 -10.48 -8.26 -25.08
C SER A 280 -9.61 -7.71 -23.96
N LEU A 281 -10.24 -7.16 -22.93
CA LEU A 281 -9.58 -6.60 -21.76
C LEU A 281 -10.01 -7.38 -20.52
N LEU A 282 -9.05 -7.98 -19.81
CA LEU A 282 -9.28 -8.55 -18.50
C LEU A 282 -9.26 -7.43 -17.47
N CYS A 283 -10.35 -7.30 -16.74
CA CYS A 283 -10.51 -6.37 -15.64
C CYS A 283 -10.53 -7.14 -14.33
N GLU A 284 -9.62 -6.82 -13.43
CA GLU A 284 -9.58 -7.39 -12.07
C GLU A 284 -9.89 -6.26 -11.11
N CYS A 285 -11.05 -6.34 -10.46
CA CYS A 285 -11.60 -5.29 -9.62
C CYS A 285 -11.64 -5.77 -8.17
N TYR A 286 -11.09 -4.97 -7.26
CA TYR A 286 -11.11 -5.26 -5.84
C TYR A 286 -12.00 -4.25 -5.12
N PHE A 287 -13.01 -4.75 -4.43
CA PHE A 287 -13.99 -3.96 -3.68
C PHE A 287 -13.76 -4.12 -2.19
N SER A 288 -13.89 -3.01 -1.45
CA SER A 288 -13.90 -3.04 0.01
C SER A 288 -15.32 -3.31 0.49
N THR A 289 -15.51 -4.32 1.33
CA THR A 289 -16.82 -4.71 1.89
C THR A 289 -17.04 -4.14 3.30
N GLY A 290 -16.07 -3.37 3.82
CA GLY A 290 -16.11 -2.82 5.18
C GLY A 290 -15.42 -3.72 6.20
N VAL A 291 -15.79 -3.58 7.48
CA VAL A 291 -15.24 -4.41 8.56
C VAL A 291 -15.99 -5.74 8.62
N GLU A 292 -15.29 -6.84 8.37
CA GLU A 292 -15.87 -8.20 8.42
C GLU A 292 -15.49 -8.95 9.70
N PHE A 293 -14.41 -8.53 10.36
CA PHE A 293 -13.94 -9.13 11.60
C PHE A 293 -13.39 -8.06 12.52
N GLU A 294 -13.77 -8.15 13.79
CA GLU A 294 -13.30 -7.29 14.86
C GLU A 294 -13.35 -8.06 16.19
N LYS A 295 -12.22 -8.20 16.88
CA LYS A 295 -12.15 -8.91 18.16
C LYS A 295 -10.92 -8.53 19.00
N ILE A 296 -11.04 -8.63 20.32
CA ILE A 296 -9.89 -8.76 21.21
C ILE A 296 -9.37 -10.21 21.13
N GLU A 297 -8.13 -10.37 20.68
CA GLU A 297 -7.53 -11.70 20.47
C GLU A 297 -6.79 -12.20 21.70
N ARG A 298 -6.10 -11.30 22.41
CA ARG A 298 -5.25 -11.65 23.54
C ARG A 298 -5.25 -10.56 24.60
N ILE A 299 -5.13 -11.00 25.85
CA ILE A 299 -4.96 -10.13 27.02
C ILE A 299 -3.84 -10.74 27.86
N TRP A 300 -2.85 -9.94 28.22
CA TRP A 300 -1.81 -10.26 29.19
C TRP A 300 -2.06 -9.46 30.46
N PHE A 301 -2.11 -10.14 31.59
CA PHE A 301 -2.35 -9.53 32.90
C PHE A 301 -1.04 -9.37 33.67
N GLU A 302 -0.81 -8.18 34.22
CA GLU A 302 0.24 -7.88 35.21
C GLU A 302 1.63 -8.43 34.86
N MET A 303 2.02 -8.33 33.59
CA MET A 303 3.34 -8.79 33.16
C MET A 303 4.41 -7.76 33.53
N PRO A 304 5.59 -8.19 34.03
CA PRO A 304 6.73 -7.30 34.16
C PRO A 304 7.13 -6.74 32.77
N SER A 305 7.47 -5.45 32.71
CA SER A 305 7.81 -4.77 31.45
C SER A 305 8.90 -5.46 30.63
N VAL A 306 9.86 -6.12 31.30
CA VAL A 306 10.96 -6.87 30.69
C VAL A 306 10.47 -8.10 29.89
N VAL A 307 9.40 -8.76 30.36
CA VAL A 307 8.82 -9.94 29.69
C VAL A 307 8.00 -9.52 28.46
N LEU A 308 7.36 -8.35 28.50
CA LEU A 308 6.54 -7.84 27.41
C LEU A 308 7.34 -7.56 26.13
N ASN A 309 8.56 -7.03 26.27
CA ASN A 309 9.44 -6.75 25.13
C ASN A 309 9.81 -8.02 24.35
N GLN A 310 9.77 -9.20 24.98
CA GLN A 310 10.07 -10.49 24.32
C GLN A 310 8.85 -11.10 23.63
N LEU A 311 7.63 -10.73 24.05
CA LEU A 311 6.37 -11.26 23.50
C LEU A 311 5.86 -10.48 22.28
N HIS A 312 6.38 -9.27 22.05
CA HIS A 312 5.96 -8.40 20.94
C HIS A 312 6.21 -9.04 19.55
N ASP A 313 7.22 -9.92 19.43
CA ASP A 313 7.50 -10.70 18.23
C ASP A 313 6.40 -11.74 17.90
N GLU A 314 5.66 -12.23 18.90
CA GLU A 314 4.62 -13.24 18.68
C GLU A 314 3.26 -12.70 18.22
N CYS A 315 3.03 -11.39 18.37
CA CYS A 315 1.79 -10.73 17.95
C CYS A 315 1.71 -10.55 16.44
N HIS A 316 2.85 -10.32 15.78
CA HIS A 316 2.94 -10.16 14.32
C HIS A 316 2.90 -11.49 13.56
N ASN A 317 3.11 -12.63 14.24
CA ASN A 317 3.46 -13.91 13.62
C ASN A 317 2.39 -15.01 13.66
N LYS A 318 1.14 -14.69 13.99
CA LYS A 318 0.07 -15.71 14.09
C LYS A 318 -1.11 -15.32 13.20
N ASP A 319 -0.98 -15.59 11.90
CA ASP A 319 -1.93 -16.30 11.03
C ASP A 319 -1.43 -16.37 9.56
N GLY A 320 -1.16 -17.57 9.05
CA GLY A 320 -1.23 -17.88 7.60
C GLY A 320 0.04 -17.76 6.75
N TYR A 321 0.76 -18.88 6.61
CA TYR A 321 1.84 -19.20 5.66
C TYR A 321 3.23 -18.55 5.88
N ASN A 322 4.18 -19.43 6.24
CA ASN A 322 5.65 -19.28 6.27
C ASN A 322 6.30 -18.96 4.89
N THR A 323 5.65 -18.15 4.06
CA THR A 323 6.25 -17.57 2.85
C THR A 323 6.88 -16.21 3.14
N SER A 324 6.37 -15.45 4.13
CA SER A 324 6.84 -14.09 4.44
C SER A 324 8.19 -14.04 5.18
N GLU A 325 8.44 -14.92 6.16
CA GLU A 325 9.75 -14.97 6.87
C GLU A 325 10.92 -15.33 5.94
N LYS A 326 10.65 -15.99 4.81
CA LYS A 326 11.66 -16.23 3.75
C LYS A 326 11.82 -15.06 2.78
N LEU A 327 10.87 -14.13 2.70
CA LEU A 327 10.88 -12.99 1.76
C LEU A 327 11.29 -11.67 2.42
N SER A 328 11.00 -11.47 3.72
CA SER A 328 11.46 -10.30 4.49
C SER A 328 12.90 -10.42 4.98
N ALA A 329 13.43 -11.64 5.06
CA ALA A 329 14.86 -11.92 5.26
C ALA A 329 15.68 -11.89 3.95
N CYS A 330 15.01 -11.84 2.78
CA CYS A 330 15.70 -11.62 1.52
C CYS A 330 16.14 -10.16 1.44
N ALA A 331 17.41 -9.94 1.10
CA ALA A 331 17.90 -8.61 0.79
C ALA A 331 17.02 -8.01 -0.32
N SER A 332 16.88 -6.68 -0.35
CA SER A 332 16.10 -6.06 -1.42
C SER A 332 16.71 -6.44 -2.77
N VAL A 333 15.91 -6.49 -3.84
CA VAL A 333 16.45 -6.77 -5.19
C VAL A 333 17.61 -5.82 -5.54
N SER A 334 17.58 -4.58 -5.03
CA SER A 334 18.68 -3.61 -5.13
C SER A 334 19.95 -4.09 -4.41
N ASP A 335 19.83 -4.60 -3.18
CA ASP A 335 20.96 -5.14 -2.42
C ASP A 335 21.49 -6.44 -3.05
N ASP A 336 20.62 -7.29 -3.58
CA ASP A 336 21.01 -8.50 -4.31
C ASP A 336 21.77 -8.15 -5.59
N LEU A 337 21.27 -7.21 -6.40
CA LEU A 337 21.94 -6.74 -7.62
C LEU A 337 23.29 -6.09 -7.29
N LYS A 338 23.34 -5.28 -6.24
CA LYS A 338 24.59 -4.69 -5.75
C LYS A 338 25.57 -5.76 -5.28
N THR A 339 25.11 -6.81 -4.62
CA THR A 339 25.94 -7.93 -4.17
C THR A 339 26.46 -8.73 -5.36
N ILE A 340 25.62 -9.00 -6.36
CA ILE A 340 26.00 -9.63 -7.63
C ILE A 340 27.09 -8.83 -8.34
N TYR A 341 26.96 -7.49 -8.38
CA TYR A 341 28.00 -6.61 -8.93
C TYR A 341 29.28 -6.66 -8.08
N ASN A 342 29.20 -6.45 -6.77
CA ASN A 342 30.40 -6.44 -5.91
C ASN A 342 31.17 -7.76 -5.95
N ASN A 343 30.45 -8.88 -5.99
CA ASN A 343 31.04 -10.22 -6.07
C ASN A 343 31.42 -10.63 -7.50
N GLN A 344 31.06 -9.83 -8.51
CA GLN A 344 31.36 -10.06 -9.93
C GLN A 344 30.86 -11.43 -10.44
N VAL A 345 29.65 -11.81 -10.01
CA VAL A 345 29.06 -13.13 -10.28
C VAL A 345 28.24 -13.10 -11.56
N TYR A 346 28.48 -14.03 -12.50
CA TYR A 346 27.78 -14.14 -13.81
C TYR A 346 27.90 -12.92 -14.74
N THR A 347 28.96 -12.12 -14.59
CA THR A 347 29.23 -10.98 -15.49
C THR A 347 29.49 -11.48 -16.91
N ASP A 348 28.76 -10.95 -17.88
CA ASP A 348 28.80 -11.35 -19.30
C ASP A 348 29.40 -10.26 -20.20
N MET A 349 29.94 -9.19 -19.60
CA MET A 349 30.48 -8.04 -20.28
C MET A 349 31.49 -7.26 -19.43
N LYS A 350 32.31 -6.42 -20.08
CA LYS A 350 33.30 -5.56 -19.42
C LYS A 350 33.20 -4.11 -19.89
N LEU A 351 33.37 -3.16 -18.98
CA LEU A 351 33.65 -1.76 -19.28
C LEU A 351 35.13 -1.50 -19.00
N LYS A 352 35.84 -0.91 -19.97
CA LYS A 352 37.28 -0.69 -19.89
C LYS A 352 37.57 0.80 -19.97
N THR A 353 38.21 1.32 -18.94
CA THR A 353 38.85 2.64 -18.96
C THR A 353 40.30 2.48 -19.42
N LYS A 354 41.03 3.60 -19.52
CA LYS A 354 42.46 3.59 -19.82
C LYS A 354 43.29 2.77 -18.83
N MET A 355 42.87 2.72 -17.57
CA MET A 355 43.65 2.15 -16.46
C MET A 355 43.07 0.84 -15.92
N LYS A 356 41.75 0.64 -16.02
CA LYS A 356 41.06 -0.44 -15.33
C LYS A 356 39.96 -1.06 -16.17
N THR A 357 39.58 -2.27 -15.81
CA THR A 357 38.45 -2.98 -16.41
C THR A 357 37.47 -3.39 -15.33
N PHE A 358 36.19 -3.13 -15.57
CA PHE A 358 35.06 -3.37 -14.69
C PHE A 358 34.14 -4.40 -15.32
N PRO A 359 34.04 -5.62 -14.76
CA PRO A 359 33.04 -6.57 -15.22
C PRO A 359 31.62 -6.09 -14.87
N ALA A 360 30.66 -6.43 -15.72
CA ALA A 360 29.27 -5.98 -15.63
C ALA A 360 28.33 -6.96 -16.34
N HIS A 361 27.02 -6.66 -16.26
CA HIS A 361 25.94 -7.46 -16.81
C HIS A 361 25.21 -6.67 -17.90
N LYS A 362 25.15 -7.22 -19.12
CA LYS A 362 24.43 -6.62 -20.26
C LYS A 362 23.00 -6.28 -19.89
N LEU A 363 22.32 -7.21 -19.21
CA LEU A 363 20.93 -7.04 -18.79
C LEU A 363 20.73 -5.78 -17.96
N VAL A 364 21.59 -5.54 -16.96
CA VAL A 364 21.49 -4.38 -16.06
C VAL A 364 21.80 -3.10 -16.81
N LEU A 365 22.87 -3.08 -17.62
CA LEU A 365 23.25 -1.91 -18.41
C LEU A 365 22.15 -1.51 -19.39
N CYS A 366 21.58 -2.48 -20.14
CA CYS A 366 20.49 -2.24 -21.09
C CYS A 366 19.18 -1.82 -20.41
N ALA A 367 18.87 -2.37 -19.23
CA ALA A 367 17.65 -2.03 -18.51
C ALA A 367 17.72 -0.63 -17.90
N ARG A 368 18.91 -0.19 -17.49
CA ARG A 368 19.11 1.03 -16.70
C ARG A 368 19.71 2.20 -17.49
N SER A 369 20.12 1.97 -18.74
CA SER A 369 20.64 3.02 -19.63
C SER A 369 20.21 2.78 -21.07
N VAL A 370 19.45 3.72 -21.62
CA VAL A 370 19.06 3.72 -23.04
C VAL A 370 20.26 3.81 -23.98
N VAL A 371 21.37 4.41 -23.52
CA VAL A 371 22.62 4.51 -24.28
C VAL A 371 23.29 3.14 -24.37
N PHE A 372 23.46 2.44 -23.25
CA PHE A 372 24.02 1.08 -23.27
C PHE A 372 23.11 0.11 -24.00
N LYS A 373 21.78 0.26 -23.86
CA LYS A 373 20.82 -0.53 -24.64
C LYS A 373 21.03 -0.34 -26.13
N ALA A 374 21.15 0.90 -26.61
CA ALA A 374 21.39 1.18 -28.02
C ALA A 374 22.74 0.62 -28.51
N MET A 375 23.80 0.76 -27.71
CA MET A 375 25.14 0.21 -28.01
C MET A 375 25.15 -1.32 -28.12
N LEU A 376 24.30 -2.00 -27.34
CA LEU A 376 24.26 -3.46 -27.23
C LEU A 376 23.14 -4.12 -28.04
N SER A 377 22.23 -3.37 -28.66
CA SER A 377 21.07 -3.92 -29.39
C SER A 377 21.30 -4.07 -30.90
N ASN A 378 22.49 -3.78 -31.41
CA ASN A 378 22.86 -3.90 -32.83
C ASN A 378 24.20 -4.65 -32.98
N ASP A 379 24.54 -5.07 -34.21
CA ASP A 379 25.82 -5.73 -34.61
C ASP A 379 27.06 -4.81 -34.50
N MET A 380 27.13 -4.03 -33.43
CA MET A 380 28.23 -3.10 -33.13
C MET A 380 29.41 -3.85 -32.48
N LYS A 381 30.60 -3.24 -32.52
CA LYS A 381 31.84 -3.83 -32.00
C LYS A 381 31.68 -4.26 -30.54
N GLU A 382 30.97 -3.49 -29.75
CA GLU A 382 30.72 -3.68 -28.32
C GLU A 382 29.85 -4.91 -28.04
N HIS A 383 28.84 -5.16 -28.90
CA HIS A 383 27.99 -6.35 -28.83
C HIS A 383 28.79 -7.63 -29.11
N ASN A 384 29.68 -7.58 -30.11
CA ASN A 384 30.44 -8.73 -30.59
C ASN A 384 31.69 -9.04 -29.74
N THR A 385 32.25 -8.03 -29.08
CA THR A 385 33.45 -8.18 -28.24
C THR A 385 33.15 -8.32 -26.74
N ASN A 386 31.88 -8.13 -26.33
CA ASN A 386 31.46 -8.09 -24.92
C ASN A 386 32.28 -7.07 -24.08
N CYS A 387 32.77 -6.00 -24.72
CA CYS A 387 33.62 -5.00 -24.10
C CYS A 387 33.24 -3.60 -24.62
N ILE A 388 32.99 -2.66 -23.70
CA ILE A 388 32.83 -1.24 -24.00
C ILE A 388 34.07 -0.50 -23.53
N GLU A 389 34.69 0.28 -24.42
CA GLU A 389 35.81 1.17 -24.09
C GLU A 389 35.25 2.56 -23.74
N VAL A 390 35.57 3.05 -22.55
CA VAL A 390 35.09 4.32 -21.97
C VAL A 390 36.30 5.15 -21.57
N ASP A 391 37.05 5.60 -22.57
CA ASP A 391 38.35 6.27 -22.41
C ASP A 391 38.24 7.74 -21.94
N ASP A 392 37.02 8.28 -21.94
CA ASP A 392 36.63 9.63 -21.55
C ASP A 392 36.28 9.76 -20.06
N LEU A 393 36.07 8.65 -19.34
CA LEU A 393 35.76 8.64 -17.91
C LEU A 393 36.90 8.02 -17.09
N ASP A 394 37.11 8.58 -15.89
CA ASP A 394 38.05 8.01 -14.91
C ASP A 394 37.45 6.83 -14.14
N ASP A 395 38.31 6.04 -13.51
CA ASP A 395 37.95 4.80 -12.81
C ASP A 395 36.93 5.02 -11.67
N ASP A 396 37.04 6.12 -10.93
CA ASP A 396 36.14 6.42 -9.81
C ASP A 396 34.74 6.76 -10.35
N THR A 397 34.68 7.56 -11.41
CA THR A 397 33.41 7.92 -12.07
C THR A 397 32.70 6.69 -12.66
N VAL A 398 33.43 5.81 -13.37
CA VAL A 398 32.86 4.57 -13.92
C VAL A 398 32.38 3.64 -12.81
N HIS A 399 33.12 3.55 -11.70
CA HIS A 399 32.73 2.74 -10.56
C HIS A 399 31.45 3.26 -9.88
N GLN A 400 31.32 4.58 -9.68
CA GLN A 400 30.11 5.19 -9.12
C GLN A 400 28.91 5.05 -10.06
N LEU A 401 29.12 5.24 -11.37
CA LEU A 401 28.09 5.01 -12.37
C LEU A 401 27.55 3.57 -12.29
N LEU A 402 28.45 2.58 -12.25
CA LEU A 402 28.04 1.18 -12.13
C LEU A 402 27.33 0.94 -10.79
N LEU A 403 27.83 1.43 -9.66
CA LEU A 403 27.11 1.28 -8.39
C LEU A 403 25.71 1.88 -8.43
N PHE A 404 25.54 3.04 -9.06
CA PHE A 404 24.23 3.66 -9.24
C PHE A 404 23.31 2.79 -10.10
N LEU A 405 23.79 2.25 -11.22
CA LEU A 405 22.98 1.40 -12.10
C LEU A 405 22.47 0.14 -11.40
N TYR A 406 23.22 -0.40 -10.42
CA TYR A 406 22.85 -1.62 -9.70
C TYR A 406 22.11 -1.37 -8.38
N SER A 407 22.12 -0.15 -7.84
CA SER A 407 21.57 0.11 -6.50
C SER A 407 20.71 1.37 -6.35
N ASP A 408 20.61 2.22 -7.37
CA ASP A 408 19.92 3.52 -7.33
C ASP A 408 20.44 4.50 -6.25
N VAL A 409 21.61 4.21 -5.69
CA VAL A 409 22.28 5.05 -4.69
C VAL A 409 23.53 5.68 -5.29
N LEU A 410 23.55 7.01 -5.38
CA LEU A 410 24.75 7.79 -5.60
C LEU A 410 25.37 8.14 -4.25
N ARG A 411 26.60 7.69 -4.00
CA ARG A 411 27.35 8.16 -2.85
C ARG A 411 28.17 9.37 -3.30
N CYS A 412 27.68 10.57 -2.98
CA CYS A 412 28.51 11.76 -3.08
C CYS A 412 29.67 11.62 -2.09
N ARG A 413 30.90 11.87 -2.56
CA ARG A 413 32.06 12.09 -1.68
C ARG A 413 31.98 13.47 -1.06
#